data_AF-A0A8H6XMB8-F1
#
_entry.id   AF-A0A8H6XMB8-F1
#
_cell.length_a   1.000
_cell.length_b   1.000
_cell.length_c   1.000
_cell.angle_alpha   90.00
_cell.angle_beta   90.00
_cell.angle_gamma   90.00
#
_symmetry.space_group_name_H-M   'P 1'
#
loop_
_entity.id
_entity.type
_entity.pdbx_description
1 polymer ?
#
loop_
_entity_poly.entity_id
_entity_poly.type
_entity_poly.pdbx_seq_one_letter_code
_entity_poly.pdbx_strand_id
1 'polypeptide(L)'
;MRRSYAPWTTNPPDFFSKTTRQLTLMTFTMYIGGRPKNQWTMPELERLLRACTGITELSVCGCLSDPPILGLMEHLRPTRLNLAVLDLVSAFSVPNSNFAHPLFQRVSHLLLCDIEEVATPVWHHWTALSRLPALTHLAVIRGDLVPTILATLPRLQVLVLFSEKLEVEAAHSWDRRVVVVVADYQSFWDNWHEGVGLWMRADAFLDQKRRGDVPESCYQLPAC
;
A
#
# COMPACT_ATOMS: atom_id res chain seq x y z
N MET A 1 -18.73 7.34 -1.64
CA MET A 1 -18.38 6.01 -1.09
C MET A 1 -18.70 6.05 0.41
N ARG A 2 -19.62 5.22 0.93
CA ARG A 2 -19.94 5.23 2.37
C ARG A 2 -18.80 4.52 3.13
N ARG A 3 -18.11 5.25 4.01
CA ARG A 3 -17.17 4.67 4.98
C ARG A 3 -18.00 4.17 6.17
N SER A 4 -18.03 2.87 6.39
CA SER A 4 -18.70 2.29 7.56
C SER A 4 -17.66 2.06 8.65
N TYR A 5 -17.58 2.97 9.61
CA TYR A 5 -16.88 2.76 10.89
C TYR A 5 -17.77 2.06 11.93
N ALA A 6 -18.89 1.49 11.50
CA ALA A 6 -19.92 1.00 12.39
C ALA A 6 -19.40 -0.19 13.23
N PRO A 7 -19.61 -0.19 14.56
CA PRO A 7 -19.45 -1.41 15.33
C PRO A 7 -20.34 -2.49 14.71
N TRP A 8 -19.77 -3.68 14.52
CA TRP A 8 -20.37 -4.81 13.81
C TRP A 8 -21.72 -5.26 14.38
N THR A 9 -22.07 -4.77 15.57
CA THR A 9 -23.32 -5.09 16.29
C THR A 9 -24.59 -4.65 15.55
N THR A 10 -24.51 -3.82 14.51
CA THR A 10 -25.69 -3.29 13.81
C THR A 10 -25.92 -3.85 12.40
N ASN A 11 -24.93 -4.45 11.74
CA ASN A 11 -25.08 -4.95 10.37
C ASN A 11 -24.56 -6.39 10.25
N PRO A 12 -25.31 -7.31 9.61
CA PRO A 12 -24.87 -8.70 9.45
C PRO A 12 -23.66 -8.80 8.50
N PRO A 13 -22.82 -9.85 8.61
CA PRO A 13 -21.68 -10.09 7.71
C PRO A 13 -22.02 -9.96 6.21
N ASP A 14 -23.18 -10.46 5.80
CA ASP A 14 -23.65 -10.42 4.42
C ASP A 14 -23.81 -8.99 3.86
N PHE A 15 -24.09 -8.00 4.71
CA PHE A 15 -24.16 -6.60 4.32
C PHE A 15 -22.81 -6.10 3.78
N PHE A 16 -21.71 -6.46 4.46
CA PHE A 16 -20.37 -6.06 4.07
C PHE A 16 -19.92 -6.74 2.77
N SER A 17 -20.32 -8.00 2.55
CA SER A 17 -19.99 -8.74 1.33
C SER A 17 -20.45 -8.05 0.03
N LYS A 18 -21.61 -7.40 0.06
CA LYS A 18 -22.24 -6.78 -1.11
C LYS A 18 -21.85 -5.34 -1.33
N THR A 19 -21.50 -4.62 -0.26
CA THR A 19 -21.36 -3.16 -0.30
C THR A 19 -19.94 -2.68 -0.09
N THR A 20 -19.09 -3.49 0.55
CA THR A 20 -17.72 -3.11 0.88
C THR A 20 -16.78 -3.46 -0.27
N ARG A 21 -16.13 -2.43 -0.83
CA ARG A 21 -15.04 -2.58 -1.83
C ARG A 21 -13.66 -2.25 -1.27
N GLN A 22 -13.65 -1.54 -0.15
CA GLN A 22 -12.48 -1.08 0.57
C GLN A 22 -12.51 -1.64 1.98
N LEU A 23 -11.43 -2.28 2.40
CA LEU A 23 -11.26 -2.77 3.77
C LEU A 23 -9.94 -2.24 4.32
N THR A 24 -9.99 -1.63 5.50
CA THR A 24 -8.80 -1.23 6.24
C THR A 24 -8.70 -2.05 7.51
N LEU A 25 -7.60 -2.79 7.64
CA LEU A 25 -7.25 -3.56 8.83
C LEU A 25 -6.17 -2.80 9.58
N MET A 26 -6.47 -2.39 10.80
CA MET A 26 -5.49 -1.81 11.72
C MET A 26 -5.20 -2.86 12.79
N THR A 27 -4.03 -3.50 12.71
CA THR A 27 -3.61 -4.58 13.62
C THR A 27 -2.69 -4.08 14.74
N PHE A 28 -2.68 -2.77 15.02
CA PHE A 28 -1.91 -2.20 16.11
C PHE A 28 -2.34 -2.75 17.48
N THR A 29 -1.62 -3.74 17.96
CA THR A 29 -1.36 -3.92 19.39
C THR A 29 -0.23 -2.98 19.80
N MET A 30 -0.41 -1.65 19.67
CA MET A 30 0.46 -0.74 20.41
C MET A 30 0.08 -0.83 21.88
N TYR A 31 0.82 -1.66 22.62
CA TYR A 31 0.85 -1.66 24.07
C TYR A 31 1.38 -0.31 24.56
N ILE A 32 0.48 0.64 24.79
CA ILE A 32 0.73 1.77 25.68
C ILE A 32 -0.30 1.70 26.80
N GLY A 33 0.04 0.98 27.88
CA GLY A 33 -0.52 1.18 29.22
C GLY A 33 -2.00 0.84 29.51
N GLY A 34 -2.78 0.29 28.58
CA GLY A 34 -4.18 -0.06 28.88
C GLY A 34 -4.81 -0.94 27.80
N ARG A 35 -5.59 -1.95 28.22
CA ARG A 35 -6.28 -2.89 27.31
C ARG A 35 -7.06 -2.11 26.23
N PRO A 36 -6.82 -2.34 24.93
CA PRO A 36 -7.63 -1.72 23.88
C PRO A 36 -9.06 -2.25 23.99
N LYS A 37 -10.05 -1.36 24.13
CA LYS A 37 -11.46 -1.72 24.35
C LYS A 37 -12.15 -2.39 23.15
N ASN A 38 -11.48 -2.51 21.99
CA ASN A 38 -12.08 -2.95 20.73
C ASN A 38 -11.18 -3.99 19.98
N GLN A 39 -10.66 -5.00 20.67
CA GLN A 39 -9.92 -6.07 20.00
C GLN A 39 -10.91 -7.06 19.38
N TRP A 40 -10.85 -7.22 18.07
CA TRP A 40 -11.47 -8.34 17.38
C TRP A 40 -10.81 -9.63 17.86
N THR A 41 -11.61 -10.63 18.22
CA THR A 41 -11.06 -11.98 18.37
C THR A 41 -10.69 -12.53 16.99
N MET A 42 -9.70 -13.42 16.93
CA MET A 42 -9.30 -14.04 15.66
C MET A 42 -10.48 -14.72 14.91
N PRO A 43 -11.40 -15.45 15.57
CA PRO A 43 -12.59 -16.00 14.91
C PRO A 43 -13.55 -14.94 14.35
N GLU A 44 -13.69 -13.78 15.01
CA GLU A 44 -14.53 -12.69 14.49
C GLU A 44 -13.89 -12.03 13.27
N LEU A 45 -12.58 -11.80 13.31
CA LEU A 45 -11.82 -11.27 12.18
C LEU A 45 -11.90 -12.24 10.99
N GLU A 46 -11.70 -13.54 11.21
CA GLU A 46 -11.85 -14.56 10.17
C GLU A 46 -13.25 -14.52 9.54
N ARG A 47 -14.30 -14.47 10.38
CA ARG A 47 -15.69 -14.40 9.89
C ARG A 47 -15.95 -13.16 9.05
N LEU A 48 -15.44 -12.00 9.48
CA LEU A 48 -15.51 -10.76 8.71
C LEU A 48 -14.80 -10.91 7.37
N LEU A 49 -13.55 -11.37 7.37
CA LEU A 49 -12.75 -11.49 6.15
C LEU A 49 -13.41 -12.45 5.17
N ARG A 50 -13.93 -13.60 5.63
CA ARG A 50 -14.68 -14.57 4.81
C ARG A 50 -15.92 -13.97 4.15
N ALA A 51 -16.61 -13.05 4.82
CA ALA A 51 -17.76 -12.36 4.23
C ALA A 51 -17.34 -11.32 3.18
N CYS A 52 -16.15 -10.72 3.31
CA CYS A 52 -15.66 -9.64 2.44
C CYS A 52 -15.07 -10.13 1.11
N THR A 53 -15.83 -10.87 0.29
CA THR A 53 -15.33 -11.42 -0.99
C THR A 53 -15.19 -10.38 -2.11
N GLY A 54 -15.89 -9.25 -2.01
CA GLY A 54 -15.93 -8.20 -3.02
C GLY A 54 -14.83 -7.13 -2.92
N ILE A 55 -13.84 -7.31 -2.04
CA ILE A 55 -12.80 -6.31 -1.76
C ILE A 55 -11.86 -6.14 -2.96
N THR A 56 -11.78 -4.90 -3.45
CA THR A 56 -10.86 -4.49 -4.51
C THR A 56 -9.66 -3.74 -3.96
N GLU A 57 -9.79 -3.15 -2.78
CA GLU A 57 -8.76 -2.38 -2.10
C GLU A 57 -8.66 -2.80 -0.64
N LEU A 58 -7.47 -3.24 -0.26
CA LEU A 58 -7.15 -3.66 1.09
C LEU A 58 -6.03 -2.77 1.62
N SER A 59 -6.25 -2.15 2.77
CA SER A 59 -5.20 -1.47 3.52
C SER A 59 -4.92 -2.28 4.78
N VAL A 60 -3.65 -2.60 5.02
CA VAL A 60 -3.22 -3.28 6.25
C VAL A 60 -2.17 -2.40 6.92
N CYS A 61 -2.42 -2.09 8.17
CA CYS A 61 -1.54 -1.26 8.99
C CYS A 61 -1.21 -2.03 10.27
N GLY A 62 0.05 -2.41 10.44
CA GLY A 62 0.53 -3.30 11.50
C GLY A 62 1.24 -4.55 10.97
N CYS A 63 1.36 -5.60 11.78
CA CYS A 63 2.13 -6.80 11.44
C CYS A 63 1.27 -7.85 10.68
N LEU A 64 1.85 -8.49 9.67
CA LEU A 64 1.22 -9.60 8.93
C LEU A 64 1.57 -10.97 9.51
N SER A 65 2.70 -11.07 10.23
CA SER A 65 3.24 -12.32 10.77
C SER A 65 2.75 -12.60 12.20
N ASP A 66 2.40 -11.58 12.98
CA ASP A 66 1.92 -11.74 14.35
C ASP A 66 0.71 -10.83 14.69
N PRO A 67 -0.50 -11.39 14.87
CA PRO A 67 -0.87 -12.78 14.59
C PRO A 67 -0.79 -13.07 13.07
N PRO A 68 -0.73 -14.35 12.63
CA PRO A 68 -0.58 -14.73 11.22
C PRO A 68 -1.88 -14.50 10.43
N ILE A 69 -2.28 -13.23 10.27
CA ILE A 69 -3.52 -12.81 9.61
C ILE A 69 -3.49 -13.06 8.10
N LEU A 70 -2.30 -13.28 7.51
CA LEU A 70 -2.15 -13.52 6.08
C LEU A 70 -2.99 -14.73 5.62
N GLY A 71 -3.00 -15.81 6.41
CA GLY A 71 -3.81 -17.01 6.11
C GLY A 71 -5.32 -16.74 6.16
N LEU A 72 -5.78 -15.78 6.96
CA LEU A 72 -7.19 -15.39 7.00
C LEU A 72 -7.63 -14.62 5.75
N MET A 73 -6.68 -14.15 4.94
CA MET A 73 -6.90 -13.35 3.74
C MET A 73 -6.69 -14.15 2.45
N GLU A 74 -6.51 -15.47 2.54
CA GLU A 74 -6.20 -16.33 1.39
C GLU A 74 -7.27 -16.31 0.30
N HIS A 75 -8.54 -16.04 0.62
CA HIS A 75 -9.63 -15.93 -0.36
C HIS A 75 -9.83 -14.51 -0.91
N LEU A 76 -9.17 -13.50 -0.33
CA LEU A 76 -9.29 -12.12 -0.80
C LEU A 76 -8.47 -11.93 -2.09
N ARG A 77 -9.00 -11.10 -3.00
CA ARG A 77 -8.41 -10.87 -4.31
C ARG A 77 -8.32 -9.36 -4.63
N PRO A 78 -7.70 -8.55 -3.75
CA PRO A 78 -7.61 -7.12 -3.97
C PRO A 78 -6.74 -6.83 -5.21
N THR A 79 -7.08 -5.77 -5.92
CA THR A 79 -6.24 -5.20 -6.98
C THR A 79 -5.36 -4.08 -6.47
N ARG A 80 -5.73 -3.50 -5.33
CA ARG A 80 -5.00 -2.42 -4.65
C ARG A 80 -4.67 -2.84 -3.23
N LEU A 81 -3.42 -2.71 -2.86
CA LEU A 81 -2.93 -3.10 -1.54
C LEU A 81 -2.09 -1.96 -0.97
N ASN A 82 -2.49 -1.46 0.19
CA ASN A 82 -1.70 -0.49 0.95
C ASN A 82 -1.16 -1.21 2.19
N LEU A 83 0.17 -1.28 2.32
CA LEU A 83 0.87 -1.92 3.41
C LEU A 83 1.67 -0.88 4.20
N ALA A 84 1.17 -0.57 5.38
CA ALA A 84 1.87 0.20 6.40
C ALA A 84 2.34 -0.81 7.45
N VAL A 85 3.34 -1.62 7.07
CA VAL A 85 3.75 -2.79 7.85
C VAL A 85 5.09 -2.47 8.47
N LEU A 86 5.08 -2.37 9.80
CA LEU A 86 6.28 -2.19 10.64
C LEU A 86 7.36 -3.23 10.34
N ASP A 87 6.93 -4.44 9.95
CA ASP A 87 7.82 -5.58 9.81
C ASP A 87 7.60 -6.31 8.47
N LEU A 88 7.55 -5.53 7.39
CA LEU A 88 7.61 -6.07 6.02
C LEU A 88 8.83 -7.02 5.94
N VAL A 89 9.92 -6.62 6.59
CA VAL A 89 11.14 -7.41 6.71
C VAL A 89 10.90 -8.77 7.33
N SER A 90 10.29 -8.93 8.52
CA SER A 90 10.06 -10.29 9.07
C SER A 90 9.04 -11.09 8.27
N ALA A 91 8.02 -10.44 7.71
CA ALA A 91 7.03 -11.10 6.86
C ALA A 91 7.69 -11.71 5.60
N PHE A 92 8.81 -11.15 5.13
CA PHE A 92 9.52 -11.60 3.93
C PHE A 92 10.96 -12.11 4.17
N SER A 93 11.46 -12.09 5.41
CA SER A 93 12.77 -12.66 5.79
C SER A 93 12.71 -14.18 5.95
N VAL A 94 11.50 -14.74 5.98
CA VAL A 94 11.34 -16.19 5.81
C VAL A 94 11.71 -16.53 4.36
N PRO A 95 12.60 -17.51 4.09
CA PRO A 95 13.08 -17.86 2.74
C PRO A 95 11.99 -18.30 1.74
N ASN A 96 10.72 -18.28 2.16
CA ASN A 96 9.52 -18.38 1.33
C ASN A 96 8.72 -17.07 1.37
N SER A 97 9.36 -15.93 1.08
CA SER A 97 8.73 -14.61 0.85
C SER A 97 7.80 -14.67 -0.36
N ASN A 98 6.67 -15.33 -0.16
CA ASN A 98 5.77 -15.71 -1.20
C ASN A 98 4.78 -14.58 -1.42
N PHE A 99 5.20 -13.63 -2.26
CA PHE A 99 4.28 -13.01 -3.22
C PHE A 99 3.53 -14.06 -4.08
N ALA A 100 3.87 -15.35 -3.96
CA ALA A 100 3.04 -16.46 -4.39
C ALA A 100 1.70 -16.58 -3.64
N HIS A 101 1.56 -16.01 -2.42
CA HIS A 101 0.30 -16.07 -1.67
C HIS A 101 -0.85 -15.49 -2.52
N PRO A 102 -2.04 -16.13 -2.56
CA PRO A 102 -3.12 -15.73 -3.46
C PRO A 102 -3.58 -14.28 -3.34
N LEU A 103 -3.41 -13.66 -2.17
CA LEU A 103 -3.69 -12.25 -1.92
C LEU A 103 -2.97 -11.31 -2.90
N PHE A 104 -1.76 -11.67 -3.32
CA PHE A 104 -0.86 -10.81 -4.09
C PHE A 104 -1.00 -10.97 -5.61
N GLN A 105 -1.63 -12.05 -6.08
CA GLN A 105 -1.65 -12.43 -7.49
C GLN A 105 -2.30 -11.39 -8.41
N ARG A 106 -3.22 -10.58 -7.88
CA ARG A 106 -3.96 -9.55 -8.64
C ARG A 106 -3.57 -8.13 -8.26
N VAL A 107 -2.62 -7.96 -7.34
CA VAL A 107 -2.22 -6.64 -6.87
C VAL A 107 -1.49 -5.92 -7.99
N SER A 108 -2.15 -4.91 -8.56
CA SER A 108 -1.59 -4.03 -9.57
C SER A 108 -1.11 -2.70 -9.02
N HIS A 109 -1.67 -2.27 -7.88
CA HIS A 109 -1.27 -1.08 -7.17
C HIS A 109 -0.83 -1.45 -5.76
N LEU A 110 0.41 -1.14 -5.43
CA LEU A 110 0.99 -1.41 -4.13
C LEU A 110 1.52 -0.11 -3.54
N LEU A 111 1.08 0.22 -2.34
CA LEU A 111 1.61 1.35 -1.57
C LEU A 111 2.32 0.78 -0.36
N LEU A 112 3.63 1.03 -0.25
CA LEU A 112 4.46 0.62 0.87
C LEU A 112 4.81 1.85 1.70
N CYS A 113 4.28 1.91 2.93
CA CYS A 113 4.81 2.79 3.95
C CYS A 113 5.75 1.98 4.83
N ASP A 114 7.03 2.33 4.76
CA ASP A 114 7.97 1.93 5.78
C ASP A 114 7.73 2.80 7.02
N ILE A 115 7.58 2.17 8.18
CA ILE A 115 7.35 2.87 9.45
C ILE A 115 8.65 2.92 10.27
N GLU A 116 9.68 2.15 9.88
CA GLU A 116 10.90 2.08 10.67
C GLU A 116 12.08 2.78 10.00
N GLU A 117 12.71 3.70 10.73
CA GLU A 117 14.04 4.25 10.42
C GLU A 117 15.16 3.22 10.65
N VAL A 118 14.95 1.93 10.35
CA VAL A 118 16.03 0.96 10.57
C VAL A 118 17.12 1.20 9.54
N ALA A 119 18.30 1.55 10.05
CA ALA A 119 19.51 1.88 9.29
C ALA A 119 20.06 0.75 8.40
N THR A 120 19.36 -0.38 8.25
CA THR A 120 19.82 -1.48 7.39
C THR A 120 19.22 -1.37 5.99
N PRO A 121 20.04 -1.40 4.93
CA PRO A 121 19.55 -1.32 3.56
C PRO A 121 18.76 -2.59 3.19
N VAL A 122 17.44 -2.43 3.14
CA VAL A 122 16.41 -3.47 2.89
C VAL A 122 16.40 -3.96 1.41
N TRP A 123 17.53 -3.88 0.69
CA TRP A 123 17.59 -4.03 -0.78
C TRP A 123 17.06 -5.38 -1.31
N HIS A 124 17.15 -6.45 -0.53
CA HIS A 124 16.65 -7.78 -0.91
C HIS A 124 15.14 -7.84 -1.15
N HIS A 125 14.37 -6.84 -0.72
CA HIS A 125 12.91 -6.84 -0.83
C HIS A 125 12.41 -6.36 -2.20
N TRP A 126 13.18 -5.51 -2.90
CA TRP A 126 12.78 -5.01 -4.22
C TRP A 126 12.78 -6.11 -5.28
N THR A 127 13.74 -7.04 -5.21
CA THR A 127 13.76 -8.22 -6.09
C THR A 127 12.57 -9.12 -5.81
N ALA A 128 12.10 -9.21 -4.57
CA ALA A 128 10.87 -9.95 -4.26
C ALA A 128 9.65 -9.30 -4.93
N LEU A 129 9.54 -7.96 -4.99
CA LEU A 129 8.42 -7.29 -5.68
C LEU A 129 8.32 -7.66 -7.16
N SER A 130 9.42 -8.03 -7.82
CA SER A 130 9.38 -8.49 -9.22
C SER A 130 8.54 -9.77 -9.43
N ARG A 131 8.26 -10.50 -8.33
CA ARG A 131 7.41 -11.69 -8.32
C ARG A 131 5.91 -11.37 -8.29
N LEU A 132 5.52 -10.10 -8.15
CA LEU A 132 4.12 -9.68 -8.25
C LEU A 132 3.70 -9.59 -9.72
N PRO A 133 2.94 -10.56 -10.24
CA PRO A 133 2.78 -10.70 -11.70
C PRO A 133 1.90 -9.61 -12.32
N ALA A 134 1.11 -8.91 -11.52
CA ALA A 134 0.19 -7.85 -11.96
C ALA A 134 0.67 -6.43 -11.61
N LEU A 135 1.79 -6.28 -10.89
CA LEU A 135 2.23 -4.99 -10.36
C LEU A 135 2.60 -4.03 -11.48
N THR A 136 1.90 -2.90 -11.53
CA THR A 136 2.16 -1.80 -12.48
C THR A 136 2.30 -0.45 -11.79
N HIS A 137 1.77 -0.29 -10.58
CA HIS A 137 1.83 0.95 -9.80
C HIS A 137 2.44 0.66 -8.44
N LEU A 138 3.48 1.40 -8.09
CA LEU A 138 4.17 1.29 -6.81
C LEU A 138 4.26 2.67 -6.19
N ALA A 139 4.05 2.76 -4.88
CA ALA A 139 4.24 3.97 -4.12
C ALA A 139 5.11 3.69 -2.89
N VAL A 140 6.11 4.53 -2.65
CA VAL A 140 7.10 4.37 -1.57
C VAL A 140 7.46 5.73 -0.96
N ILE A 141 8.00 5.73 0.26
CA ILE A 141 8.44 6.96 0.98
C ILE A 141 9.94 7.26 0.74
N ARG A 142 10.69 6.34 0.14
CA ARG A 142 12.15 6.42 -0.02
C ARG A 142 12.59 6.71 -1.45
N GLY A 143 13.03 7.94 -1.70
CA GLY A 143 13.51 8.38 -3.01
C GLY A 143 14.89 7.83 -3.41
N ASP A 144 15.73 7.46 -2.44
CA ASP A 144 17.09 6.94 -2.69
C ASP A 144 17.11 5.59 -3.41
N LEU A 145 15.98 4.87 -3.40
CA LEU A 145 15.84 3.53 -3.97
C LEU A 145 15.29 3.53 -5.40
N VAL A 146 14.97 4.70 -5.96
CA VAL A 146 14.34 4.85 -7.28
C VAL A 146 15.10 4.12 -8.39
N PRO A 147 16.44 4.28 -8.56
CA PRO A 147 17.16 3.59 -9.63
C PRO A 147 17.05 2.06 -9.52
N THR A 148 17.18 1.53 -8.30
CA THR A 148 17.10 0.10 -8.00
C THR A 148 15.70 -0.45 -8.29
N ILE A 149 14.65 0.27 -7.87
CA ILE A 149 13.25 -0.10 -8.11
C ILE A 149 12.97 -0.17 -9.61
N LEU A 150 13.36 0.86 -10.36
CA LEU A 150 13.10 0.98 -11.78
C LEU A 150 13.84 -0.09 -12.61
N ALA A 151 15.06 -0.45 -12.21
CA ALA A 151 15.83 -1.53 -12.82
C ALA A 151 15.23 -2.91 -12.52
N THR A 152 14.69 -3.10 -11.32
CA THR A 152 14.14 -4.39 -10.85
C THR A 152 12.72 -4.65 -11.35
N LEU A 153 11.94 -3.59 -11.60
CA LEU A 153 10.52 -3.67 -11.97
C LEU A 153 10.31 -3.10 -13.39
N PRO A 154 10.68 -3.84 -14.45
CA PRO A 154 10.59 -3.35 -15.83
C PRO A 154 9.15 -3.14 -16.30
N ARG A 155 8.17 -3.81 -15.67
CA ARG A 155 6.74 -3.69 -15.99
C ARG A 155 6.05 -2.56 -15.23
N LEU A 156 6.75 -1.90 -14.31
CA LEU A 156 6.21 -0.76 -13.57
C LEU A 156 5.87 0.35 -14.57
N GLN A 157 4.69 0.93 -14.44
CA GLN A 157 4.17 2.03 -15.25
C GLN A 157 4.18 3.34 -14.47
N VAL A 158 3.96 3.27 -13.15
CA VAL A 158 3.88 4.42 -12.26
C VAL A 158 4.67 4.12 -10.99
N LEU A 159 5.58 5.02 -10.64
CA LEU A 159 6.27 5.05 -9.35
C LEU A 159 5.93 6.36 -8.65
N VAL A 160 5.18 6.28 -7.56
CA VAL A 160 4.88 7.44 -6.71
C VAL A 160 5.88 7.49 -5.56
N LEU A 161 6.47 8.66 -5.33
CA LEU A 161 7.39 8.91 -4.25
C LEU A 161 6.77 9.91 -3.29
N PHE A 162 6.60 9.53 -2.04
CA PHE A 162 6.29 10.46 -0.97
C PHE A 162 7.59 11.04 -0.44
N SER A 163 7.70 12.36 -0.42
CA SER A 163 8.88 13.04 0.12
C SER A 163 8.47 14.29 0.87
N GLU A 164 9.00 14.46 2.08
CA GLU A 164 8.86 15.72 2.83
C GLU A 164 9.75 16.82 2.26
N LYS A 165 10.90 16.45 1.72
CA LYS A 165 11.88 17.37 1.15
C LYS A 165 11.93 17.23 -0.36
N LEU A 166 11.95 18.37 -1.04
CA LEU A 166 12.09 18.46 -2.48
C LEU A 166 13.56 18.21 -2.86
N GLU A 167 14.11 17.03 -2.59
CA GLU A 167 15.41 16.61 -3.14
C GLU A 167 15.28 16.21 -4.63
N VAL A 168 14.49 16.99 -5.35
CA VAL A 168 14.13 16.83 -6.78
C VAL A 168 15.26 17.32 -7.68
N GLU A 169 16.33 17.91 -7.13
CA GLU A 169 17.47 18.36 -7.92
C GLU A 169 18.12 17.20 -8.69
N ALA A 170 18.18 16.00 -8.10
CA ALA A 170 18.62 14.78 -8.78
C ALA A 170 17.57 14.15 -9.71
N ALA A 171 16.31 14.63 -9.69
CA ALA A 171 15.20 14.04 -10.42
C ALA A 171 15.15 14.39 -11.91
N HIS A 172 15.94 15.37 -12.36
CA HIS A 172 15.96 15.79 -13.76
C HIS A 172 16.34 14.66 -14.74
N SER A 173 17.02 13.61 -14.25
CA SER A 173 17.37 12.41 -15.00
C SER A 173 16.48 11.20 -14.71
N TRP A 174 15.42 11.37 -13.92
CA TRP A 174 14.57 10.25 -13.52
C TRP A 174 13.71 9.75 -14.67
N ASP A 175 13.38 8.47 -14.56
CA ASP A 175 12.55 7.76 -15.51
C ASP A 175 11.16 8.42 -15.62
N ARG A 176 10.59 8.44 -16.83
CA ARG A 176 9.29 9.05 -17.13
C ARG A 176 8.13 8.44 -16.33
N ARG A 177 8.33 7.28 -15.71
CA ARG A 177 7.36 6.60 -14.84
C ARG A 177 7.25 7.22 -13.44
N VAL A 178 8.16 8.11 -13.05
CA VAL A 178 8.21 8.66 -11.69
C VAL A 178 7.26 9.85 -11.52
N VAL A 179 6.55 9.86 -10.39
CA VAL A 179 5.71 10.93 -9.88
C VAL A 179 6.10 11.19 -8.42
N VAL A 180 6.27 12.44 -8.05
CA VAL A 180 6.62 12.87 -6.71
C VAL A 180 5.40 13.54 -6.09
N VAL A 181 4.97 13.03 -4.94
CA VAL A 181 3.95 13.65 -4.11
C VAL A 181 4.67 14.26 -2.91
N VAL A 182 4.67 15.59 -2.87
CA VAL A 182 5.18 16.32 -1.72
C VAL A 182 4.06 16.38 -0.70
N ALA A 183 4.22 15.65 0.40
CA ALA A 183 3.30 15.64 1.51
C ALA A 183 4.13 15.53 2.79
N ASP A 184 3.75 16.29 3.82
CA ASP A 184 4.30 16.03 5.15
C ASP A 184 3.81 14.66 5.66
N TYR A 185 4.56 14.06 6.58
CA TYR A 185 4.25 12.75 7.13
C TYR A 185 2.82 12.69 7.72
N GLN A 186 2.35 13.74 8.39
CA GLN A 186 1.02 13.76 9.00
C GLN A 186 -0.08 13.70 7.93
N SER A 187 0.01 14.56 6.91
CA SER A 187 -0.90 14.60 5.77
C SER A 187 -0.96 13.28 5.01
N PHE A 188 0.17 12.56 4.93
CA PHE A 188 0.20 11.22 4.36
C PHE A 188 -0.65 10.23 5.18
N TRP A 189 -0.46 10.17 6.50
CA TRP A 189 -1.22 9.26 7.37
C TRP A 189 -2.71 9.59 7.44
N ASP A 190 -3.04 10.87 7.45
CA ASP A 190 -4.44 11.32 7.46
C ASP A 190 -5.19 10.88 6.19
N ASN A 191 -4.46 10.68 5.08
CA ASN A 191 -5.01 10.31 3.78
C ASN A 191 -4.59 8.92 3.29
N TRP A 192 -3.93 8.11 4.11
CA TRP A 192 -3.36 6.82 3.73
C TRP A 192 -4.40 5.86 3.11
N HIS A 193 -5.64 5.87 3.62
CA HIS A 193 -6.74 5.04 3.11
C HIS A 193 -7.37 5.57 1.81
N GLU A 194 -6.95 6.74 1.31
CA GLU A 194 -7.51 7.37 0.10
C GLU A 194 -6.80 6.95 -1.20
N GLY A 195 -6.20 5.77 -1.21
CA GLY A 195 -5.37 5.26 -2.30
C GLY A 195 -5.97 5.45 -3.70
N VAL A 196 -7.29 5.32 -3.87
CA VAL A 196 -7.99 5.61 -5.14
C VAL A 196 -7.63 6.98 -5.73
N GLY A 197 -7.68 8.03 -4.92
CA GLY A 197 -7.44 9.40 -5.37
C GLY A 197 -5.97 9.63 -5.71
N LEU A 198 -5.05 8.95 -5.02
CA LEU A 198 -3.63 8.99 -5.35
C LEU A 198 -3.36 8.45 -6.75
N TRP A 199 -3.80 7.22 -7.02
CA TRP A 199 -3.50 6.53 -8.28
C TRP A 199 -4.09 7.24 -9.48
N MET A 200 -5.36 7.67 -9.39
CA MET A 200 -6.01 8.41 -10.47
C MET A 200 -5.28 9.72 -10.81
N ARG A 201 -4.79 10.44 -9.80
CA ARG A 201 -4.04 11.68 -10.04
C ARG A 201 -2.67 11.38 -10.64
N ALA A 202 -1.97 10.36 -10.15
CA ALA A 202 -0.67 9.95 -10.70
C ALA A 202 -0.78 9.54 -12.17
N ASP A 203 -1.79 8.75 -12.52
CA ASP A 203 -2.08 8.38 -13.91
C ASP A 203 -2.38 9.59 -14.79
N ALA A 204 -3.28 10.47 -14.33
CA ALA A 204 -3.64 11.68 -15.07
C ALA A 204 -2.42 12.59 -15.30
N PHE A 205 -1.56 12.73 -14.30
CA PHE A 205 -0.32 13.50 -14.40
C PHE A 205 0.65 12.90 -15.42
N LEU A 206 0.86 11.57 -15.38
CA LEU A 206 1.73 10.90 -16.34
C LEU A 206 1.16 10.93 -17.76
N ASP A 207 -0.16 10.87 -17.92
CA ASP A 207 -0.81 11.01 -19.23
C ASP A 207 -0.64 12.43 -19.80
N GLN A 208 -0.75 13.46 -18.96
CA GLN A 208 -0.43 14.84 -19.36
C GLN A 208 1.04 14.97 -19.80
N LYS A 209 1.96 14.36 -19.03
CA LYS A 209 3.40 14.33 -19.36
C LYS A 209 3.67 13.63 -20.69
N ARG A 210 3.02 12.47 -20.95
CA ARG A 210 3.14 11.74 -22.22
C ARG A 210 2.63 12.52 -23.44
N ARG A 211 1.61 13.36 -23.25
CA ARG A 211 1.09 14.25 -24.30
C ARG A 211 1.94 15.52 -24.50
N GLY A 212 2.86 15.82 -23.58
CA GLY A 212 3.63 17.06 -23.58
C GLY A 212 2.91 18.26 -22.96
N ASP A 213 1.76 18.04 -22.30
CA ASP A 213 1.01 19.09 -21.59
C ASP A 213 1.78 19.59 -20.34
N VAL A 214 2.65 18.74 -19.80
CA VAL A 214 3.49 19.01 -18.63
C VAL A 214 4.96 18.74 -19.02
N PRO A 215 5.92 19.62 -18.67
CA PRO A 215 7.33 19.42 -18.99
C PRO A 215 7.87 18.08 -18.49
N GLU A 216 8.79 17.46 -19.23
CA GLU A 216 9.39 16.18 -18.82
C GLU A 216 10.15 16.26 -17.49
N SER A 217 10.69 17.44 -17.18
CA SER A 217 11.36 17.74 -15.91
C SER A 217 10.40 17.93 -14.73
N CYS A 218 9.08 17.99 -14.97
CA CYS A 218 8.10 18.07 -13.90
C CYS A 218 7.79 16.67 -13.38
N TYR A 219 7.92 16.50 -12.07
CA TYR A 219 7.60 15.26 -11.37
C TYR A 219 6.58 15.49 -10.26
N GLN A 220 6.37 16.74 -9.83
CA GLN A 220 5.54 17.04 -8.68
C GLN A 220 4.06 16.99 -9.06
N LEU A 221 3.32 16.13 -8.36
CA LEU A 221 1.88 16.11 -8.40
C LEU A 221 1.34 17.41 -7.75
N PRO A 222 0.43 18.16 -8.41
CA PRO A 222 -0.17 19.34 -7.80
C PRO A 222 -0.85 19.01 -6.45
N ALA A 223 -0.63 19.86 -5.45
CA ALA A 223 -1.38 19.79 -4.20
C ALA A 223 -2.87 20.03 -4.47
N CYS A 224 -3.74 19.30 -3.76
CA CYS A 224 -5.18 19.52 -3.80
C CYS A 224 -5.59 20.59 -2.79
#